data_AF-A0AA43HG83-F1
#
_entry.id   AF-A0AA43HG83-F1
#
_cell.length_a   1.000
_cell.length_b   1.000
_cell.length_c   1.000
_cell.angle_alpha   90.00
_cell.angle_beta   90.00
_cell.angle_gamma   90.00
#
_symmetry.space_group_name_H-M   'P 1'
#
loop_
_entity.id
_entity.type
_entity.pdbx_description
1 polymer ?
#
loop_
_entity_poly.entity_id
_entity_poly.type
_entity_poly.pdbx_seq_one_letter_code
_entity_poly.pdbx_strand_id
1 'polypeptide(L)'
;MKNSTGTFINTHKGWGAVFIVMLLLLLDQALKIWVKTHMELHESIRITSWFYIYFTENPGMAFGMEVMSKLFLSLFRIVAVGFIGYYLYTLVKKDFKMGFIATIALIFAGAIGNIVDSVFYGVIFDHSYGQVATLFPEGGGYDTWLHGKVVDMFYFPLIETTWPDWMPIWGGKEFVFFRPIFNLADSAICVGVFILLLFYRHTLSVSLSKEEKKDVE
;
A
#
# COMPACT_ATOMS: atom_id res chain seq x y z
N MET A 1 -4.54 -31.56 -1.11
CA MET A 1 -3.30 -32.36 -1.03
C MET A 1 -2.85 -32.45 0.42
N LYS A 2 -2.55 -33.65 0.91
CA LYS A 2 -2.16 -33.92 2.31
C LYS A 2 -0.65 -33.65 2.44
N ASN A 3 -0.24 -32.67 3.26
CA ASN A 3 1.17 -32.49 3.63
C ASN A 3 1.49 -33.34 4.88
N SER A 4 2.77 -33.70 5.06
CA SER A 4 3.26 -34.70 6.04
C SER A 4 2.99 -34.40 7.53
N THR A 5 2.29 -33.31 7.84
CA THR A 5 1.93 -32.86 9.19
C THR A 5 0.46 -33.12 9.55
N GLY A 6 -0.31 -33.82 8.71
CA GLY A 6 -1.70 -34.20 9.01
C GLY A 6 -2.71 -33.04 9.03
N THR A 7 -2.29 -31.81 8.72
CA THR A 7 -3.15 -30.63 8.70
C THR A 7 -3.86 -30.51 7.35
N PHE A 8 -5.19 -30.48 7.34
CA PHE A 8 -5.97 -30.18 6.13
C PHE A 8 -5.80 -28.69 5.79
N ILE A 9 -5.20 -28.37 4.65
CA ILE A 9 -5.26 -27.02 4.09
C ILE A 9 -6.68 -26.82 3.59
N ASN A 10 -7.44 -25.94 4.24
CA ASN A 10 -8.76 -25.56 3.78
C ASN A 10 -8.63 -24.80 2.45
N THR A 11 -8.80 -25.54 1.36
CA THR A 11 -8.43 -25.09 0.02
C THR A 11 -9.29 -23.89 -0.40
N HIS A 12 -10.54 -23.82 0.06
CA HIS A 12 -11.44 -22.68 -0.22
C HIS A 12 -10.97 -21.37 0.42
N LYS A 13 -10.50 -21.40 1.69
CA LYS A 13 -9.98 -20.20 2.36
C LYS A 13 -8.68 -19.71 1.72
N GLY A 14 -7.81 -20.65 1.32
CA GLY A 14 -6.60 -20.33 0.56
C GLY A 14 -6.91 -19.63 -0.76
N TRP A 15 -7.82 -20.19 -1.56
CA TRP A 15 -8.27 -19.56 -2.81
C TRP A 15 -8.94 -18.20 -2.57
N GLY A 16 -9.71 -18.05 -1.49
CA GLY A 16 -10.29 -16.76 -1.12
C GLY A 16 -9.23 -15.71 -0.81
N ALA A 17 -8.17 -16.06 -0.08
CA ALA A 17 -7.05 -15.15 0.19
C ALA A 17 -6.31 -14.77 -1.09
N VAL A 18 -6.01 -15.75 -1.96
CA VAL A 18 -5.37 -15.51 -3.27
C VAL A 18 -6.22 -14.60 -4.13
N PHE A 19 -7.54 -14.82 -4.17
CA PHE A 19 -8.46 -13.99 -4.93
C PHE A 19 -8.43 -12.53 -4.44
N ILE A 20 -8.51 -12.30 -3.12
CA ILE A 20 -8.42 -10.95 -2.53
C ILE A 20 -7.10 -10.28 -2.94
N VAL A 21 -5.97 -10.98 -2.81
CA VAL A 21 -4.66 -10.45 -3.16
C VAL A 21 -4.58 -10.10 -4.64
N MET A 22 -4.94 -11.02 -5.52
CA MET A 22 -4.86 -10.82 -6.97
C MET A 22 -5.80 -9.71 -7.45
N LEU A 23 -7.04 -9.68 -6.95
CA LEU A 23 -7.99 -8.63 -7.32
C LEU A 23 -7.48 -7.25 -6.91
N LEU A 24 -6.98 -7.11 -5.68
CA LEU A 24 -6.51 -5.83 -5.18
C LEU A 24 -5.25 -5.36 -5.91
N LEU A 25 -4.31 -6.27 -6.19
CA LEU A 25 -3.12 -5.96 -6.98
C LEU A 25 -3.46 -5.54 -8.40
N LEU A 26 -4.41 -6.22 -9.06
CA LEU A 26 -4.85 -5.85 -10.40
C LEU A 26 -5.47 -4.46 -10.42
N LEU A 27 -6.34 -4.15 -9.46
CA LEU A 27 -6.98 -2.83 -9.38
C LEU A 27 -5.97 -1.72 -9.04
N ASP A 28 -5.06 -1.96 -8.09
CA ASP A 28 -4.02 -0.99 -7.70
C ASP A 28 -3.10 -0.68 -8.86
N GLN A 29 -2.54 -1.70 -9.51
CA GLN A 29 -1.60 -1.52 -10.61
C GLN A 29 -2.27 -0.96 -11.86
N ALA A 30 -3.50 -1.39 -12.19
CA ALA A 30 -4.23 -0.82 -13.31
C ALA A 30 -4.48 0.69 -13.11
N LEU A 31 -4.88 1.11 -11.91
CA LEU A 31 -5.13 2.51 -11.61
C LEU A 31 -3.84 3.33 -11.65
N LYS A 32 -2.75 2.84 -11.05
CA LYS A 32 -1.45 3.51 -11.05
C LYS A 32 -0.88 3.68 -12.45
N ILE A 33 -0.93 2.62 -13.27
CA ILE A 33 -0.50 2.68 -14.66
C ILE A 33 -1.35 3.69 -15.44
N TRP A 34 -2.67 3.69 -15.24
CA TRP A 34 -3.56 4.65 -15.88
C TRP A 34 -3.20 6.09 -15.51
N VAL A 35 -3.08 6.40 -14.22
CA VAL A 35 -2.67 7.73 -13.73
C VAL A 35 -1.34 8.16 -14.38
N LYS A 36 -0.33 7.29 -14.35
CA LYS A 36 1.01 7.62 -14.86
C LYS A 36 1.04 7.88 -16.37
N THR A 37 0.17 7.21 -17.13
CA THR A 37 0.14 7.29 -18.61
C THR A 37 -0.86 8.30 -19.16
N HIS A 38 -1.71 8.89 -18.30
CA HIS A 38 -2.75 9.85 -18.70
C HIS A 38 -2.67 11.18 -17.97
N MET A 39 -1.87 11.30 -16.92
CA MET A 39 -1.73 12.52 -16.13
C MET A 39 -0.27 12.95 -16.04
N GLU A 40 -0.04 14.26 -16.06
CA GLU A 40 1.25 14.84 -15.71
C GLU A 40 1.41 14.92 -14.18
N LEU A 41 2.66 14.91 -13.69
CA LEU A 41 2.90 15.03 -12.25
C LEU A 41 2.29 16.33 -11.71
N HIS A 42 1.53 16.24 -10.62
CA HIS A 42 0.73 17.30 -9.98
C HIS A 42 -0.54 17.72 -10.74
N GLU A 43 -0.89 17.05 -11.84
CA GLU A 43 -2.21 17.22 -12.45
C GLU A 43 -3.30 16.68 -11.52
N SER A 44 -4.49 17.29 -11.59
CA SER A 44 -5.63 16.89 -10.79
C SER A 44 -6.91 16.78 -11.61
N ILE A 45 -7.59 15.65 -11.46
CA ILE A 45 -8.94 15.42 -11.99
C ILE A 45 -9.92 15.52 -10.82
N ARG A 46 -10.81 16.50 -10.90
CA ARG A 46 -11.84 16.72 -9.89
C ARG A 46 -12.99 15.72 -10.08
N ILE A 47 -13.26 14.90 -9.06
CA ILE A 47 -14.39 13.95 -9.06
C ILE A 47 -15.60 14.58 -8.33
N THR A 48 -15.36 15.13 -7.14
CA THR A 48 -16.35 15.92 -6.39
C THR A 48 -15.69 17.17 -5.80
N SER A 49 -16.42 17.98 -5.02
CA SER A 49 -15.80 19.11 -4.32
C SER A 49 -14.80 18.71 -3.23
N TRP A 50 -14.89 17.48 -2.72
CA TRP A 50 -14.09 16.97 -1.60
C TRP A 50 -13.24 15.75 -1.98
N PHE A 51 -13.21 15.37 -3.27
CA PHE A 51 -12.45 14.23 -3.78
C PHE A 51 -11.85 14.52 -5.16
N TYR A 52 -10.54 14.32 -5.25
CA TYR A 52 -9.74 14.51 -6.45
C TYR A 52 -8.87 13.27 -6.69
N ILE A 53 -8.65 12.96 -7.97
CA ILE A 53 -7.52 12.15 -8.40
C ILE A 53 -6.39 13.14 -8.67
N TYR A 54 -5.40 13.21 -7.79
CA TYR A 54 -4.26 14.11 -7.85
C TYR A 54 -2.98 13.32 -8.01
N PHE A 55 -2.33 13.40 -9.16
CA PHE A 55 -1.16 12.57 -9.42
C PHE A 55 0.07 13.10 -8.65
N THR A 56 0.61 12.29 -7.75
CA THR A 56 1.91 12.52 -7.13
C THR A 56 2.74 11.23 -7.07
N GLU A 57 4.05 11.39 -6.93
CA GLU A 57 4.99 10.30 -6.83
C GLU A 57 5.74 10.40 -5.51
N ASN A 58 5.58 9.38 -4.67
CA ASN A 58 6.22 9.33 -3.37
C ASN A 58 7.53 8.52 -3.45
N PRO A 59 8.70 9.17 -3.27
CA PRO A 59 9.96 8.46 -3.20
C PRO A 59 10.08 7.60 -1.94
N GLY A 60 9.14 7.63 -1.00
CA GLY A 60 9.20 6.91 0.27
C GLY A 60 9.74 7.77 1.41
N MET A 61 9.65 9.09 1.29
CA MET A 61 10.01 10.02 2.36
C MET A 61 8.85 10.19 3.34
N ALA A 62 9.12 10.03 4.64
CA ALA A 62 8.20 10.47 5.69
C ALA A 62 8.56 11.92 6.06
N PHE A 63 7.55 12.81 6.08
CA PHE A 63 7.69 14.22 6.48
C PHE A 63 8.71 15.05 5.66
N GLY A 64 8.99 14.68 4.41
CA GLY A 64 9.88 15.43 3.52
C GLY A 64 11.37 15.39 3.91
N MET A 65 11.76 14.49 4.82
CA MET A 65 13.16 14.27 5.19
C MET A 65 13.63 12.89 4.70
N GLU A 66 14.74 12.86 3.96
CA GLU A 66 15.46 11.65 3.60
C GLU A 66 16.25 11.14 4.83
N VAL A 67 15.56 10.50 5.76
CA VAL A 67 16.22 9.93 6.95
C VAL A 67 16.91 8.60 6.62
N MET A 68 16.47 7.92 5.55
CA MET A 68 17.01 6.62 5.12
C MET A 68 17.06 6.52 3.60
N SER A 69 18.02 5.76 3.07
CA SER A 69 18.15 5.56 1.62
C SER A 69 16.92 4.84 1.06
N LYS A 70 16.51 5.23 -0.15
CA LYS A 70 15.42 4.59 -0.89
C LYS A 70 15.59 3.08 -0.97
N LEU A 71 16.80 2.63 -1.30
CA LEU A 71 17.15 1.21 -1.40
C LEU A 71 16.86 0.46 -0.09
N PHE A 72 17.24 1.04 1.06
CA PHE A 72 16.98 0.41 2.35
C PHE A 72 15.47 0.28 2.61
N LEU A 73 14.69 1.31 2.33
CA LEU A 73 13.23 1.28 2.52
C LEU A 73 12.57 0.22 1.64
N SER A 74 12.99 0.11 0.37
CA SER A 74 12.52 -0.92 -0.57
C SER A 74 12.87 -2.32 -0.07
N LEU A 75 14.12 -2.56 0.35
CA LEU A 75 14.57 -3.86 0.86
C LEU A 75 13.86 -4.24 2.17
N PHE A 76 13.74 -3.30 3.10
CA PHE A 76 13.02 -3.51 4.35
C PHE A 76 11.55 -3.91 4.09
N ARG A 77 10.88 -3.23 3.15
CA ARG A 77 9.50 -3.56 2.76
C ARG A 77 9.40 -4.97 2.18
N ILE A 78 10.35 -5.37 1.33
CA ILE A 78 10.40 -6.74 0.75
C ILE A 78 10.52 -7.79 1.86
N VAL A 79 11.43 -7.58 2.82
CA VAL A 79 11.59 -8.48 3.97
C VAL A 79 10.31 -8.54 4.80
N ALA A 80 9.72 -7.39 5.13
CA ALA A 80 8.47 -7.31 5.89
C ALA A 80 7.30 -8.03 5.19
N VAL A 81 7.16 -7.86 3.86
CA VAL A 81 6.15 -8.57 3.07
C VAL A 81 6.41 -10.07 3.05
N GLY A 82 7.67 -10.51 2.99
CA GLY A 82 8.01 -11.93 3.15
C GLY A 82 7.47 -12.52 4.46
N PHE A 83 7.66 -11.81 5.58
CA PHE A 83 7.09 -12.22 6.87
C PHE A 83 5.56 -12.24 6.87
N ILE A 84 4.91 -11.21 6.33
CA ILE A 84 3.44 -11.15 6.25
C ILE A 84 2.90 -12.31 5.38
N GLY A 85 3.55 -12.61 4.25
CA GLY A 85 3.17 -13.70 3.36
C GLY A 85 3.30 -15.07 4.00
N TYR A 86 4.42 -15.32 4.70
CA TYR A 86 4.61 -16.53 5.50
C TYR A 86 3.55 -16.66 6.60
N TYR A 87 3.28 -15.57 7.32
CA TYR A 87 2.27 -15.52 8.36
C TYR A 87 0.87 -15.82 7.79
N LEU A 88 0.49 -15.19 6.68
CA LEU A 88 -0.78 -15.46 5.98
C LEU A 88 -0.91 -16.94 5.57
N TYR A 89 0.14 -17.52 4.99
CA TYR A 89 0.17 -18.95 4.66
C TYR A 89 -0.07 -19.83 5.89
N THR A 90 0.58 -19.50 7.00
CA THR A 90 0.42 -20.23 8.26
C THR A 90 -0.99 -20.09 8.83
N LEU A 91 -1.61 -18.91 8.74
CA LEU A 91 -3.00 -18.70 9.16
C LEU A 91 -4.00 -19.53 8.36
N VAL A 92 -3.80 -19.64 7.03
CA VAL A 92 -4.62 -20.50 6.16
C VAL A 92 -4.45 -21.97 6.55
N LYS A 93 -3.21 -22.42 6.79
CA LYS A 93 -2.91 -23.81 7.20
C LYS A 93 -3.51 -24.15 8.56
N LYS A 94 -3.52 -23.21 9.50
CA LYS A 94 -4.11 -23.35 10.85
C LYS A 94 -5.65 -23.16 10.87
N ASP A 95 -6.28 -23.03 9.70
CA ASP A 95 -7.73 -22.92 9.49
C ASP A 95 -8.41 -21.78 10.28
N PHE A 96 -7.74 -20.63 10.42
CA PHE A 96 -8.35 -19.45 11.04
C PHE A 96 -9.63 -19.00 10.31
N LYS A 97 -10.43 -18.15 10.97
CA LYS A 97 -11.67 -17.60 10.38
C LYS A 97 -11.36 -16.81 9.12
N MET A 98 -12.19 -16.98 8.08
CA MET A 98 -11.96 -16.34 6.77
C MET A 98 -11.85 -14.81 6.87
N GLY A 99 -12.65 -14.15 7.70
CA GLY A 99 -12.56 -12.69 7.89
C GLY A 99 -11.20 -12.23 8.43
N PHE A 100 -10.58 -13.01 9.32
CA PHE A 100 -9.23 -12.72 9.82
C PHE A 100 -8.18 -12.91 8.73
N ILE A 101 -8.26 -14.02 7.98
CA ILE A 101 -7.38 -14.28 6.83
C ILE A 101 -7.52 -13.18 5.77
N ALA A 102 -8.75 -12.77 5.44
CA ALA A 102 -9.03 -11.70 4.49
C ALA A 102 -8.42 -10.37 4.94
N THR A 103 -8.47 -10.06 6.23
CA THR A 103 -7.86 -8.85 6.80
C THR A 103 -6.35 -8.82 6.60
N ILE A 104 -5.66 -9.94 6.88
CA ILE A 104 -4.21 -10.06 6.64
C ILE A 104 -3.90 -10.08 5.14
N ALA A 105 -4.75 -10.69 4.32
CA ALA A 105 -4.60 -10.70 2.87
C ALA A 105 -4.70 -9.28 2.25
N LEU A 106 -5.58 -8.41 2.77
CA LEU A 106 -5.66 -7.00 2.35
C LEU A 106 -4.36 -6.25 2.65
N ILE A 107 -3.82 -6.39 3.86
CA ILE A 107 -2.54 -5.78 4.27
C ILE A 107 -1.42 -6.28 3.38
N PHE A 108 -1.36 -7.60 3.16
CA PHE A 108 -0.36 -8.23 2.31
C PHE A 108 -0.43 -7.73 0.86
N ALA A 109 -1.64 -7.66 0.29
CA ALA A 109 -1.87 -7.20 -1.07
C ALA A 109 -1.45 -5.74 -1.26
N GLY A 110 -1.85 -4.84 -0.36
CA GLY A 110 -1.45 -3.44 -0.43
C GLY A 110 0.07 -3.28 -0.28
N ALA A 111 0.69 -4.04 0.62
CA ALA A 111 2.14 -4.00 0.80
C ALA A 111 2.90 -4.50 -0.44
N ILE A 112 2.40 -5.55 -1.12
CA ILE A 112 2.95 -5.99 -2.41
C ILE A 112 2.76 -4.90 -3.48
N GLY A 113 1.57 -4.29 -3.59
CA GLY A 113 1.28 -3.26 -4.59
C GLY A 113 2.32 -2.12 -4.55
N ASN A 114 2.61 -1.61 -3.35
CA ASN A 114 3.62 -0.57 -3.18
C ASN A 114 5.08 -1.07 -3.37
N ILE A 115 5.35 -2.37 -3.19
CA ILE A 115 6.65 -2.97 -3.57
C ILE A 115 6.79 -2.98 -5.08
N VAL A 116 5.75 -3.34 -5.83
CA VAL A 116 5.80 -3.40 -7.30
C VAL A 116 6.25 -2.05 -7.86
N ASP A 117 5.64 -0.95 -7.41
CA ASP A 117 6.07 0.39 -7.80
C ASP A 117 7.55 0.62 -7.47
N SER A 118 7.95 0.32 -6.23
CA SER A 118 9.29 0.61 -5.74
C SER A 118 10.37 -0.21 -6.47
N VAL A 119 10.07 -1.45 -6.85
CA VAL A 119 10.99 -2.35 -7.54
C VAL A 119 11.09 -2.01 -9.03
N PHE A 120 9.94 -1.79 -9.69
CA PHE A 120 9.85 -1.81 -11.15
C PHE A 120 9.65 -0.44 -11.79
N TYR A 121 8.94 0.51 -11.16
CA TYR A 121 8.48 1.72 -11.87
C TYR A 121 9.63 2.62 -12.31
N GLY A 122 10.75 2.63 -11.58
CA GLY A 122 11.97 3.32 -12.00
C GLY A 122 12.49 2.82 -13.34
N VAL A 123 12.37 1.52 -13.61
CA VAL A 123 12.95 0.86 -14.79
C VAL A 123 12.02 0.86 -15.99
N ILE A 124 10.70 0.74 -15.76
CA ILE A 124 9.72 0.52 -16.83
C ILE A 124 9.03 1.78 -17.33
N PHE A 125 9.17 2.91 -16.63
CA PHE A 125 8.59 4.18 -17.05
C PHE A 125 9.66 5.26 -17.17
N ASP A 126 9.45 6.24 -18.04
CA ASP A 126 10.17 7.51 -17.99
C ASP A 126 9.55 8.46 -16.94
N HIS A 127 10.08 9.68 -16.87
CA HIS A 127 9.66 10.66 -15.86
C HIS A 127 8.34 11.33 -16.22
N SER A 128 7.58 11.71 -15.19
CA SER A 128 6.26 12.35 -15.33
C SER A 128 6.30 13.90 -15.26
N TYR A 129 7.50 14.51 -15.29
CA TYR A 129 7.65 15.98 -15.17
C TYR A 129 7.36 16.68 -16.49
N GLY A 130 6.26 17.43 -16.55
CA GLY A 130 5.84 18.20 -17.74
C GLY A 130 5.48 17.33 -18.95
N GLN A 131 5.18 16.06 -18.71
CA GLN A 131 4.74 15.07 -19.70
C GLN A 131 4.04 13.90 -19.00
N VAL A 132 3.19 13.18 -19.73
CA VAL A 132 2.71 11.86 -19.31
C VAL A 132 3.83 10.83 -19.45
N ALA A 133 3.86 9.85 -18.56
CA ALA A 133 4.90 8.82 -18.62
C ALA A 133 4.62 7.79 -19.72
N THR A 134 5.66 7.38 -20.42
CA THR A 134 5.65 6.29 -21.39
C THR A 134 6.07 4.99 -20.71
N LEU A 135 5.34 3.90 -20.99
CA LEU A 135 5.72 2.56 -20.56
C LEU A 135 6.74 1.97 -21.56
N PHE A 136 7.85 1.44 -21.04
CA PHE A 136 9.00 0.90 -21.78
C PHE A 136 9.60 1.90 -22.78
N PRO A 137 10.07 3.08 -22.32
CA PRO A 137 10.72 4.06 -23.18
C PRO A 137 12.01 3.50 -23.79
N GLU A 138 12.32 3.88 -25.04
CA GLU A 138 13.53 3.42 -25.74
C GLU A 138 14.83 3.78 -25.02
N GLY A 139 14.84 4.91 -24.28
CA GLY A 139 15.98 5.38 -23.48
C GLY A 139 16.15 4.69 -22.12
N GLY A 140 15.29 3.73 -21.78
CA GLY A 140 15.22 3.15 -20.43
C GLY A 140 14.42 4.02 -19.45
N GLY A 141 14.09 3.44 -18.30
CA GLY A 141 13.28 4.14 -17.30
C GLY A 141 14.00 5.29 -16.60
N TYR A 142 13.25 6.07 -15.82
CA TYR A 142 13.74 7.25 -15.12
C TYR A 142 14.71 6.94 -13.97
N ASP A 143 14.80 5.69 -13.51
CA ASP A 143 15.69 5.23 -12.44
C ASP A 143 16.02 3.74 -12.58
N THR A 144 16.70 3.19 -11.58
CA THR A 144 17.10 1.79 -11.48
C THR A 144 16.15 0.95 -10.65
N TRP A 145 16.39 -0.36 -10.63
CA TRP A 145 15.68 -1.31 -9.78
C TRP A 145 15.68 -0.84 -8.31
N LEU A 146 14.56 -1.04 -7.62
CA LEU A 146 14.36 -0.67 -6.20
C LEU A 146 14.29 0.84 -5.91
N HIS A 147 14.42 1.69 -6.92
CA HIS A 147 14.36 3.15 -6.81
C HIS A 147 13.07 3.75 -7.39
N GLY A 148 12.11 2.91 -7.78
CA GLY A 148 10.81 3.36 -8.22
C GLY A 148 10.06 4.18 -7.16
N LYS A 149 9.29 5.16 -7.60
CA LYS A 149 8.47 6.02 -6.74
C LYS A 149 7.07 5.42 -6.70
N VAL A 150 6.46 5.41 -5.53
CA VAL A 150 5.09 4.91 -5.35
C VAL A 150 4.14 5.94 -5.95
N VAL A 151 3.20 5.50 -6.78
CA VAL A 151 2.21 6.40 -7.39
C VAL A 151 1.05 6.58 -6.43
N ASP A 152 0.83 7.82 -6.00
CA ASP A 152 -0.25 8.23 -5.11
C ASP A 152 -1.24 9.11 -5.89
N MET A 153 -2.53 8.95 -5.61
CA MET A 153 -3.57 9.60 -6.42
C MET A 153 -4.82 10.05 -5.69
N PHE A 154 -5.20 9.42 -4.59
CA PHE A 154 -6.43 9.77 -3.89
C PHE A 154 -6.18 10.95 -2.96
N TYR A 155 -6.86 12.07 -3.24
CA TYR A 155 -6.78 13.29 -2.46
C TYR A 155 -8.16 13.74 -2.00
N PHE A 156 -8.32 13.90 -0.68
CA PHE A 156 -9.58 14.27 -0.04
C PHE A 156 -9.42 15.50 0.85
N PRO A 157 -9.38 16.72 0.29
CA PRO A 157 -9.32 17.93 1.10
C PRO A 157 -10.69 18.16 1.76
N LEU A 158 -10.92 17.52 2.91
CA LEU A 158 -12.24 17.44 3.53
C LEU A 158 -12.73 18.79 4.07
N ILE A 159 -11.80 19.63 4.54
CA ILE A 159 -12.09 20.99 5.00
C ILE A 159 -10.99 21.90 4.46
N GLU A 160 -11.35 22.80 3.57
CA GLU A 160 -10.49 23.85 3.05
C GLU A 160 -11.01 25.20 3.56
N THR A 161 -10.24 25.85 4.42
CA THR A 161 -10.60 27.16 4.98
C THR A 161 -9.36 27.96 5.34
N THR A 162 -9.52 29.21 5.75
CA THR A 162 -8.45 30.04 6.28
C THR A 162 -8.58 30.10 7.79
N TRP A 163 -7.46 30.00 8.51
CA TRP A 163 -7.46 30.21 9.95
C TRP A 163 -7.97 31.62 10.28
N PRO A 164 -8.85 31.77 11.29
CA PRO A 164 -9.32 33.09 11.70
C PRO A 164 -8.17 34.02 12.07
N ASP A 165 -8.25 35.30 11.66
CA ASP A 165 -7.17 36.27 11.84
C ASP A 165 -6.74 36.47 13.30
N TRP A 166 -7.63 36.22 14.26
CA TRP A 166 -7.36 36.33 15.69
C TRP A 166 -6.49 35.19 16.24
N MET A 167 -6.28 34.11 15.47
CA MET A 167 -5.55 32.94 15.94
C MET A 167 -4.04 33.22 16.00
N PRO A 168 -3.39 33.06 17.17
CA PRO A 168 -1.95 33.27 17.26
C PRO A 168 -1.20 32.27 16.37
N ILE A 169 -0.12 32.72 15.72
CA ILE A 169 0.80 31.94 14.86
C ILE A 169 0.21 31.50 13.50
N TRP A 170 -1.08 31.18 13.43
CA TRP A 170 -1.71 30.63 12.24
C TRP A 170 -2.74 31.53 11.56
N GLY A 171 -3.18 32.62 12.20
CA GLY A 171 -4.18 33.53 11.65
C GLY A 171 -3.86 33.97 10.22
N GLY A 172 -4.88 33.94 9.35
CA GLY A 172 -4.76 34.28 7.93
C GLY A 172 -4.07 33.22 7.05
N LYS A 173 -3.56 32.11 7.61
CA LYS A 173 -2.96 31.02 6.81
C LYS A 173 -4.03 30.06 6.31
N GLU A 174 -3.78 29.48 5.14
CA GLU A 174 -4.61 28.41 4.58
C GLU A 174 -4.54 27.16 5.47
N PHE A 175 -5.70 26.55 5.68
CA PHE A 175 -5.89 25.31 6.41
C PHE A 175 -6.63 24.30 5.55
N VAL A 176 -5.97 23.17 5.32
CA VAL A 176 -6.57 22.01 4.66
C VAL A 176 -6.55 20.84 5.64
N PHE A 177 -7.72 20.40 6.09
CA PHE A 177 -7.87 19.19 6.88
C PHE A 177 -7.77 17.97 5.95
N PHE A 178 -6.90 17.04 6.32
CA PHE A 178 -6.58 15.82 5.56
C PHE A 178 -5.84 16.08 4.23
N ARG A 179 -4.57 16.49 4.37
CA ARG A 179 -3.62 16.69 3.26
C ARG A 179 -3.00 15.43 2.63
N PRO A 180 -2.94 14.25 3.29
CA PRO A 180 -2.29 13.08 2.70
C PRO A 180 -2.91 12.70 1.35
N ILE A 181 -2.04 12.40 0.39
CA ILE A 181 -2.38 11.77 -0.87
C ILE A 181 -1.88 10.34 -0.77
N PHE A 182 -2.70 9.37 -1.15
CA PHE A 182 -2.39 7.95 -0.99
C PHE A 182 -2.97 7.15 -2.14
N ASN A 183 -2.69 5.85 -2.15
CA ASN A 183 -3.17 4.95 -3.19
C ASN A 183 -4.12 3.85 -2.70
N LEU A 184 -4.56 3.00 -3.62
CA LEU A 184 -5.46 1.90 -3.30
C LEU A 184 -4.79 0.86 -2.38
N ALA A 185 -3.51 0.58 -2.60
CA ALA A 185 -2.71 -0.25 -1.71
C ALA A 185 -2.64 0.29 -0.26
N ASP A 186 -2.41 1.59 -0.06
CA ASP A 186 -2.40 2.22 1.27
C ASP A 186 -3.77 2.14 1.94
N SER A 187 -4.83 2.34 1.15
CA SER A 187 -6.21 2.18 1.62
C SER A 187 -6.46 0.76 2.12
N ALA A 188 -5.97 -0.25 1.39
CA ALA A 188 -6.08 -1.65 1.76
C ALA A 188 -5.34 -1.98 3.07
N ILE A 189 -4.12 -1.47 3.23
CA ILE A 189 -3.34 -1.60 4.46
C ILE A 189 -4.09 -0.94 5.62
N CYS A 190 -4.53 0.32 5.45
CA CYS A 190 -5.22 1.08 6.48
C CYS A 190 -6.51 0.39 6.95
N VAL A 191 -7.38 0.02 6.01
CA VAL A 191 -8.64 -0.68 6.31
C VAL A 191 -8.37 -2.05 6.94
N GLY A 192 -7.39 -2.79 6.42
CA GLY A 192 -6.99 -4.08 6.99
C GLY A 192 -6.50 -3.94 8.43
N VAL A 193 -5.59 -3.00 8.71
CA VAL A 193 -5.09 -2.75 10.08
C VAL A 193 -6.22 -2.30 11.00
N PHE A 194 -7.12 -1.44 10.54
CA PHE A 194 -8.24 -0.97 11.35
C PHE A 194 -9.19 -2.12 11.73
N ILE A 195 -9.58 -2.95 10.76
CA ILE A 195 -10.42 -4.14 11.00
C ILE A 195 -9.70 -5.12 11.95
N LEU A 196 -8.39 -5.31 11.75
CA LEU A 196 -7.56 -6.18 12.57
C LEU A 196 -7.59 -5.75 14.04
N LEU A 197 -7.40 -4.46 14.30
CA LEU A 197 -7.34 -3.90 15.65
C LEU A 197 -8.71 -3.85 16.33
N LEU A 198 -9.77 -3.52 15.60
CA LEU A 198 -11.11 -3.45 16.19
C LEU A 198 -11.73 -4.82 16.45
N PHE A 199 -11.68 -5.73 15.46
CA PHE A 199 -12.46 -6.96 15.51
C PHE A 199 -11.62 -8.20 15.81
N TYR A 200 -10.31 -8.17 15.54
CA TYR A 200 -9.46 -9.34 15.61
C TYR A 200 -8.24 -9.21 16.54
N ARG A 201 -8.15 -8.16 17.38
CA ARG A 201 -7.02 -7.97 18.32
C ARG A 201 -6.69 -9.20 19.16
N HIS A 202 -7.72 -9.88 19.67
CA HIS A 202 -7.55 -11.06 20.51
C HIS A 202 -7.09 -12.26 19.68
N THR A 203 -7.69 -12.45 18.50
CA THR A 203 -7.28 -13.51 17.56
C THR A 203 -5.83 -13.31 17.10
N LEU A 204 -5.42 -12.07 16.85
CA LEU A 204 -4.04 -11.70 16.53
C LEU A 204 -3.09 -12.11 17.66
N SER A 205 -3.35 -11.69 18.91
CA SER A 205 -2.50 -12.06 20.07
C SER A 205 -2.39 -13.58 20.27
N VAL A 206 -3.50 -14.31 20.16
CA VAL A 206 -3.50 -15.79 20.27
C VAL A 206 -2.74 -16.44 19.11
N SER A 207 -2.81 -15.88 17.90
CA SER A 207 -2.11 -16.43 16.76
C SER A 207 -0.59 -16.25 16.86
N LEU A 208 -0.11 -15.12 17.36
CA LEU A 208 1.31 -14.80 17.52
C LEU A 208 1.95 -15.62 18.65
N SER A 209 1.27 -15.74 19.80
CA SER A 209 1.76 -16.57 20.92
C SER A 209 1.89 -18.06 20.59
N LYS A 210 1.08 -18.56 19.64
CA LYS A 210 1.21 -19.94 19.13
C LYS A 210 2.37 -20.10 18.15
N GLU A 211 2.86 -19.04 17.52
CA GLU A 211 4.06 -19.07 16.68
C GLU A 211 5.29 -19.17 17.59
N GLU A 212 5.40 -18.28 18.60
CA GLU A 212 6.54 -18.25 19.53
C GLU A 212 6.80 -19.59 20.20
N LYS A 213 5.76 -20.30 20.66
CA LYS A 213 5.91 -21.62 21.30
C LYS A 213 6.46 -22.70 20.36
N LYS A 214 6.24 -22.56 19.05
CA LYS A 214 6.70 -23.54 18.06
C LYS A 214 8.14 -23.29 17.63
N ASP A 215 8.60 -22.03 17.69
CA ASP A 215 9.97 -21.69 17.33
C ASP A 215 10.98 -21.99 18.46
N VAL A 216 10.48 -22.32 19.67
CA VAL A 216 11.28 -22.64 20.87
C VAL A 216 11.44 -24.17 21.09
N GLU A 217 10.63 -25.00 20.42
CA GLU A 217 10.71 -26.48 20.44
C GLU A 217 11.50 -27.04 19.25
#